data_AF-A0AAD1B6X7-F1
#
_entry.id   AF-A0AAD1B6X7-F1
#
_cell.length_a   1.000
_cell.length_b   1.000
_cell.length_c   1.000
_cell.angle_alpha   90.00
_cell.angle_beta   90.00
_cell.angle_gamma   90.00
#
_symmetry.space_group_name_H-M   'P 1'
#
loop_
_entity.id
_entity.type
_entity.pdbx_description
1 polymer ?
#
loop_
_entity_poly.entity_id
_entity_poly.type
_entity_poly.pdbx_seq_one_letter_code
_entity_poly.pdbx_strand_id
1 'polypeptide(L)'
;MSLPADAVAAQQVFQGAAGWEQRARLLMQWGERLPALSEADKVEANRVHGCESQVWLVASLENDHWQFAAASDARLIRGLVALLLARVNGLTAQQLREVDLADWFNQLGLSRQLSPSRSNGLNAVLQRMNELAGPL
;
A
#
# COMPACT_ATOMS: atom_id res chain seq x y z
N MET A 1 11.52 14.86 4.22
CA MET A 1 11.93 13.88 3.17
C MET A 1 11.05 14.09 1.95
N SER A 2 11.59 13.95 0.74
CA SER A 2 10.80 13.98 -0.49
C SER A 2 9.98 12.69 -0.62
N LEU A 3 8.72 12.81 -1.01
CA LEU A 3 7.87 11.66 -1.34
C LEU A 3 8.40 10.92 -2.58
N PRO A 4 8.22 9.59 -2.68
CA PRO A 4 8.44 8.86 -3.92
C PRO A 4 7.62 9.45 -5.08
N ALA A 5 8.10 9.33 -6.32
CA ALA A 5 7.43 9.90 -7.49
C ALA A 5 5.98 9.40 -7.65
N ASP A 6 5.74 8.10 -7.41
CA ASP A 6 4.39 7.53 -7.44
C ASP A 6 3.49 8.06 -6.31
N ALA A 7 4.04 8.37 -5.13
CA ALA A 7 3.28 9.02 -4.07
C ALA A 7 2.86 10.44 -4.46
N VAL A 8 3.75 11.22 -5.07
CA VAL A 8 3.42 12.56 -5.59
C VAL A 8 2.32 12.48 -6.65
N ALA A 9 2.43 11.53 -7.59
CA ALA A 9 1.42 11.30 -8.62
C ALA A 9 0.07 10.89 -8.00
N ALA A 10 0.08 10.02 -6.98
CA ALA A 10 -1.14 9.64 -6.26
C ALA A 10 -1.82 10.86 -5.62
N GLN A 11 -1.05 11.71 -4.91
CA GLN A 11 -1.59 12.91 -4.29
C GLN A 11 -2.26 13.84 -5.31
N GLN A 12 -1.56 14.15 -6.41
CA GLN A 12 -2.09 15.05 -7.44
C GLN A 12 -3.41 14.52 -8.03
N VAL A 13 -3.45 13.23 -8.37
CA VAL A 13 -4.63 12.60 -8.97
C VAL A 13 -5.82 12.54 -8.00
N PHE A 14 -5.60 12.18 -6.74
CA PHE A 14 -6.67 12.06 -5.74
C PHE A 14 -7.16 13.42 -5.19
N GLN A 15 -6.30 14.43 -5.14
CA GLN A 15 -6.69 15.80 -4.78
C GLN A 15 -7.59 16.44 -5.85
N GLY A 16 -7.38 16.09 -7.13
CA GLY A 16 -8.25 16.52 -8.24
C GLY A 16 -9.62 15.83 -8.29
N ALA A 17 -9.89 14.84 -7.43
CA ALA A 17 -11.14 14.10 -7.46
C ALA A 17 -12.29 14.86 -6.77
N ALA A 18 -13.35 15.15 -7.53
CA ALA A 18 -14.48 15.98 -7.09
C ALA A 18 -15.35 15.32 -6.00
N GLY A 19 -15.22 14.01 -5.79
CA GLY A 19 -16.06 13.28 -4.84
C GLY A 19 -15.64 11.83 -4.64
N TRP A 20 -16.43 11.10 -3.83
CA TRP A 20 -16.16 9.69 -3.53
C TRP A 20 -16.21 8.81 -4.79
N GLU A 21 -17.20 9.01 -5.65
CA GLU A 21 -17.40 8.19 -6.85
C GLU A 21 -16.15 8.18 -7.75
N GLN A 22 -15.52 9.34 -7.93
CA GLN A 22 -14.28 9.46 -8.69
C GLN A 22 -13.10 8.82 -7.95
N ARG A 23 -12.98 9.01 -6.63
CA ARG A 23 -11.95 8.34 -5.82
C ARG A 23 -12.08 6.81 -5.85
N ALA A 24 -13.30 6.29 -5.86
CA ALA A 24 -13.56 4.85 -5.97
C ALA A 24 -13.11 4.31 -7.33
N ARG A 25 -13.38 5.04 -8.43
CA ARG A 25 -12.85 4.70 -9.76
C ARG A 25 -11.33 4.72 -9.79
N LEU A 26 -10.72 5.76 -9.24
CA LEU A 26 -9.26 5.88 -9.14
C LEU A 26 -8.67 4.71 -8.34
N LEU A 27 -9.26 4.33 -7.20
CA LEU A 27 -8.82 3.16 -6.43
C LEU A 27 -8.79 1.88 -7.26
N MET A 28 -9.82 1.63 -8.08
CA MET A 28 -9.84 0.47 -8.97
C MET A 28 -8.70 0.53 -10.00
N GLN A 29 -8.50 1.68 -10.64
CA GLN A 29 -7.42 1.88 -11.63
C GLN A 29 -6.03 1.69 -11.01
N TRP A 30 -5.81 2.22 -9.80
CA TRP A 30 -4.56 2.04 -9.08
C TRP A 30 -4.33 0.59 -8.67
N GLY A 31 -5.39 -0.13 -8.28
CA GLY A 31 -5.31 -1.57 -8.04
C GLY A 31 -4.87 -2.34 -9.30
N GLU A 32 -5.41 -1.99 -10.47
CA GLU A 32 -5.08 -2.61 -11.76
C GLU A 32 -3.62 -2.37 -12.19
N ARG A 33 -2.99 -1.29 -11.73
CA ARG A 33 -1.55 -1.01 -11.96
C ARG A 33 -0.62 -1.95 -11.21
N LEU A 34 -1.10 -2.66 -10.18
CA LEU A 34 -0.25 -3.60 -9.45
C LEU A 34 0.20 -4.75 -10.37
N PRO A 35 1.51 -5.02 -10.45
CA PRO A 35 2.02 -6.20 -11.11
C PRO A 35 1.36 -7.46 -10.53
N ALA A 36 1.06 -8.41 -11.39
CA ALA A 36 0.56 -9.70 -10.94
C ALA A 36 1.68 -10.42 -10.17
N LEU A 37 1.40 -10.84 -8.94
CA LEU A 37 2.25 -11.81 -8.25
C LEU A 37 2.12 -13.18 -8.89
N SER A 38 3.24 -13.89 -8.98
CA SER A 38 3.26 -15.26 -9.44
C SER A 38 2.50 -16.17 -8.47
N GLU A 39 1.97 -17.30 -8.95
CA GLU A 39 1.35 -18.28 -8.05
C GLU A 39 2.36 -18.86 -7.03
N ALA A 40 3.65 -18.87 -7.37
CA ALA A 40 4.71 -19.30 -6.45
C ALA A 40 4.89 -18.31 -5.28
N ASP A 41 4.53 -17.03 -5.47
CA ASP A 41 4.59 -16.02 -4.41
C ASP A 41 3.31 -15.96 -3.57
N LYS A 42 2.21 -16.57 -4.04
CA LYS A 42 0.92 -16.61 -3.30
C LYS A 42 0.88 -17.78 -2.30
N VAL A 43 1.94 -17.91 -1.52
CA VAL A 43 2.11 -18.94 -0.49
C VAL A 43 1.90 -18.38 0.90
N GLU A 44 1.63 -19.25 1.87
CA GLU A 44 1.36 -18.85 3.27
C GLU A 44 2.52 -18.03 3.87
N ALA A 45 3.77 -18.31 3.48
CA ALA A 45 4.95 -17.57 3.95
C ALA A 45 4.93 -16.06 3.59
N ASN A 46 4.26 -15.71 2.48
CA ASN A 46 4.12 -14.33 2.01
C ASN A 46 2.78 -13.72 2.44
N ARG A 47 1.95 -14.46 3.18
CA ARG A 47 0.62 -13.99 3.57
C ARG A 47 0.72 -12.96 4.70
N VAL A 48 -0.08 -11.92 4.58
CA VAL A 48 -0.27 -10.92 5.64
C VAL A 48 -1.50 -11.33 6.46
N HIS A 49 -1.29 -11.59 7.74
CA HIS A 49 -2.36 -11.88 8.70
C HIS A 49 -2.94 -10.58 9.27
N GLY A 50 -4.22 -10.60 9.66
CA GLY A 50 -4.92 -9.43 10.21
C GLY A 50 -5.75 -8.64 9.20
N CYS A 51 -5.71 -9.00 7.92
CA CYS A 51 -6.64 -8.53 6.91
C CYS A 51 -7.90 -9.42 6.86
N GLU A 52 -9.08 -8.83 6.68
CA GLU A 52 -10.31 -9.60 6.37
C GLU A 52 -10.21 -10.32 5.01
N SER A 53 -9.62 -9.64 4.02
CA SER A 53 -9.32 -10.20 2.70
C SER A 53 -7.93 -10.81 2.68
N GLN A 54 -7.68 -11.74 1.75
CA GLN A 54 -6.34 -12.29 1.59
C GLN A 54 -5.41 -11.23 0.99
N VAL A 55 -4.22 -11.09 1.58
CA VAL A 55 -3.15 -10.24 1.08
C VAL A 55 -1.85 -11.03 1.12
N TRP A 56 -1.11 -11.01 0.02
CA TRP A 56 0.26 -11.50 -0.06
C TRP A 56 1.19 -10.33 -0.33
N LEU A 57 2.36 -10.36 0.29
CA LEU A 57 3.38 -9.32 0.20
C LEU A 57 4.74 -9.99 0.01
N VAL A 58 5.47 -9.53 -1.00
CA VAL A 58 6.89 -9.85 -1.20
C VAL A 58 7.70 -8.57 -1.16
N ALA A 59 8.98 -8.69 -0.80
CA ALA A 59 9.90 -7.58 -0.70
C ALA A 59 11.23 -7.92 -1.39
N SER A 60 11.84 -6.92 -2.03
CA SER A 60 13.22 -6.93 -2.48
C SER A 60 13.92 -5.66 -2.00
N LEU A 61 15.24 -5.75 -1.82
CA LEU A 61 16.08 -4.61 -1.46
C LEU A 61 16.96 -4.26 -2.66
N GLU A 62 16.87 -3.03 -3.14
CA GLU A 62 17.60 -2.53 -4.29
C GLU A 62 18.37 -1.27 -3.89
N ASN A 63 19.70 -1.34 -3.83
CA ASN A 63 20.56 -0.22 -3.44
C ASN A 63 20.13 0.46 -2.13
N ASP A 64 19.88 -0.32 -1.07
CA ASP A 64 19.35 0.12 0.24
C ASP A 64 17.91 0.66 0.26
N HIS A 65 17.20 0.57 -0.87
CA HIS A 65 15.83 1.01 -1.01
C HIS A 65 14.89 -0.20 -1.18
N TRP A 66 13.85 -0.27 -0.35
CA TRP A 66 12.89 -1.36 -0.37
C TRP A 66 11.91 -1.22 -1.53
N GLN A 67 11.66 -2.34 -2.21
CA GLN A 67 10.62 -2.51 -3.20
C GLN A 67 9.68 -3.60 -2.73
N PHE A 68 8.38 -3.32 -2.76
CA PHE A 68 7.35 -4.24 -2.35
C PHE A 68 6.39 -4.51 -3.50
N ALA A 69 5.94 -5.75 -3.62
CA ALA A 69 4.85 -6.17 -4.50
C ALA A 69 3.80 -6.91 -3.67
N ALA A 70 2.53 -6.67 -3.97
CA ALA A 70 1.42 -7.23 -3.21
C ALA A 70 0.22 -7.60 -4.08
N ALA A 71 -0.53 -8.62 -3.64
CA ALA A 71 -1.75 -9.07 -4.27
C ALA A 71 -2.84 -9.20 -3.22
N SER A 72 -4.09 -8.99 -3.65
CA SER A 72 -5.27 -9.24 -2.83
C SER A 72 -6.42 -9.74 -3.70
N ASP A 73 -7.25 -10.60 -3.14
CA ASP A 73 -8.50 -11.10 -3.74
C ASP A 73 -9.62 -10.04 -3.74
N ALA A 74 -9.55 -9.06 -2.84
CA ALA A 74 -10.52 -7.97 -2.76
C ALA A 74 -10.10 -6.76 -3.60
N ARG A 75 -10.89 -6.42 -4.62
CA ARG A 75 -10.62 -5.29 -5.55
C ARG A 75 -10.37 -3.95 -4.83
N LEU A 76 -11.16 -3.64 -3.81
CA LEU A 76 -10.98 -2.40 -3.04
C LEU A 76 -9.68 -2.39 -2.25
N ILE A 77 -9.33 -3.51 -1.62
CA ILE A 77 -8.09 -3.65 -0.86
C ILE A 77 -6.90 -3.58 -1.79
N ARG A 78 -6.98 -4.19 -2.97
CA ARG A 78 -5.96 -4.07 -4.02
C ARG A 78 -5.67 -2.60 -4.37
N GLY A 79 -6.70 -1.76 -4.47
CA GLY A 79 -6.53 -0.32 -4.69
C GLY A 79 -5.86 0.41 -3.53
N LEU A 80 -6.26 0.10 -2.29
CA LEU A 80 -5.65 0.70 -1.09
C LEU A 80 -4.18 0.27 -0.91
N VAL A 81 -3.88 -1.01 -1.13
CA VAL A 81 -2.53 -1.55 -1.12
C VAL A 81 -1.68 -0.91 -2.21
N ALA A 82 -2.23 -0.67 -3.41
CA ALA A 82 -1.51 0.03 -4.47
C ALA A 82 -1.06 1.44 -4.06
N LEU A 83 -1.91 2.18 -3.35
CA LEU A 83 -1.57 3.50 -2.83
C LEU A 83 -0.57 3.43 -1.67
N LEU A 84 -0.60 2.36 -0.87
CA LEU A 84 0.42 2.10 0.13
C LEU A 84 1.77 1.82 -0.55
N LEU A 85 1.84 0.94 -1.55
CA LEU A 85 3.05 0.65 -2.31
C LEU A 85 3.63 1.92 -2.96
N ALA A 86 2.77 2.76 -3.55
CA ALA A 86 3.18 4.05 -4.09
C ALA A 86 3.86 4.96 -3.05
N ARG A 87 3.45 4.86 -1.78
CA ARG A 87 4.01 5.62 -0.65
C ARG A 87 5.33 5.07 -0.12
N VAL A 88 5.54 3.76 -0.20
CA VAL A 88 6.65 3.08 0.48
C VAL A 88 7.75 2.55 -0.42
N ASN A 89 7.46 2.30 -1.70
CA ASN A 89 8.47 1.80 -2.63
C ASN A 89 9.54 2.87 -2.88
N GLY A 90 10.80 2.44 -2.83
CA GLY A 90 11.95 3.32 -2.92
C GLY A 90 12.35 3.98 -1.60
N LEU A 91 11.76 3.59 -0.47
CA LEU A 91 12.17 4.06 0.86
C LEU A 91 13.26 3.17 1.47
N THR A 92 14.15 3.77 2.25
CA THR A 92 15.03 3.03 3.16
C THR A 92 14.24 2.49 4.36
N ALA A 93 14.82 1.53 5.11
CA ALA A 93 14.19 1.00 6.32
C ALA A 93 13.88 2.09 7.36
N GLN A 94 14.73 3.13 7.48
CA GLN A 94 14.47 4.26 8.37
C GLN A 94 13.23 5.05 7.92
N GLN A 95 13.15 5.38 6.64
CA GLN A 95 12.04 6.17 6.10
C GLN A 95 10.71 5.41 6.14
N LEU A 96 10.75 4.08 5.96
CA LEU A 96 9.58 3.21 6.05
C LEU A 96 8.94 3.26 7.44
N ARG A 97 9.76 3.29 8.50
CA ARG A 97 9.29 3.37 9.90
C ARG A 97 8.64 4.71 10.23
N GLU A 98 8.96 5.76 9.49
CA GLU A 98 8.40 7.10 9.66
C GLU A 98 7.08 7.30 8.88
N VAL A 99 6.58 6.26 8.18
CA VAL A 99 5.34 6.35 7.41
C VAL A 99 4.12 6.41 8.33
N ASP A 100 3.48 7.57 8.36
CA ASP A 100 2.14 7.73 8.93
C ASP A 100 1.07 7.32 7.91
N LEU A 101 0.50 6.12 8.11
CA LEU A 101 -0.53 5.57 7.25
C LEU A 101 -1.84 6.39 7.28
N ALA A 102 -2.21 6.90 8.45
CA ALA A 102 -3.46 7.63 8.64
C ALA A 102 -3.39 8.99 7.93
N ASP A 103 -2.28 9.70 8.10
CA ASP A 103 -2.03 10.96 7.40
C ASP A 103 -1.94 10.75 5.89
N TRP A 104 -1.28 9.67 5.43
CA TRP A 104 -1.19 9.35 4.01
C TRP A 104 -2.58 9.24 3.35
N PHE A 105 -3.48 8.42 3.91
CA PHE A 105 -4.83 8.27 3.35
C PHE A 105 -5.71 9.51 3.59
N ASN A 106 -5.40 10.33 4.58
CA ASN A 106 -6.04 11.64 4.78
C ASN A 106 -5.72 12.61 3.65
N GLN A 107 -4.44 12.70 3.26
CA GLN A 107 -4.01 13.56 2.14
C GLN A 107 -4.62 13.14 0.80
N LEU A 108 -4.96 11.86 0.62
CA LEU A 108 -5.67 11.35 -0.55
C LEU A 108 -7.20 11.55 -0.48
N GLY A 109 -7.72 12.07 0.64
CA GLY A 109 -9.15 12.22 0.88
C GLY A 109 -9.90 10.90 1.04
N LEU A 110 -9.22 9.86 1.52
CA LEU A 110 -9.74 8.50 1.66
C LEU A 110 -10.03 8.07 3.11
N SER A 111 -9.72 8.89 4.12
CA SER A 111 -9.92 8.52 5.54
C SER A 111 -11.33 8.03 5.86
N ARG A 112 -12.36 8.66 5.28
CA ARG A 112 -13.77 8.28 5.48
C ARG A 112 -14.13 6.89 4.95
N GLN A 113 -13.27 6.31 4.11
CA GLN A 113 -13.48 5.02 3.44
C GLN A 113 -12.69 3.89 4.09
N LEU A 114 -11.81 4.24 5.03
CA LEU A 114 -11.09 3.31 5.87
C LEU A 114 -11.97 2.98 7.08
N SER A 115 -12.87 2.00 6.91
CA SER A 115 -13.52 1.39 8.06
C SER A 115 -12.46 0.82 9.02
N PRO A 116 -12.76 0.61 10.31
CA PRO A 116 -11.79 0.09 11.27
C PRO A 116 -11.08 -1.18 10.78
N SER A 117 -11.84 -2.07 10.15
CA SER A 117 -11.31 -3.28 9.52
C SER A 117 -10.28 -3.01 8.40
N ARG A 118 -10.57 -2.09 7.48
CA ARG A 118 -9.65 -1.74 6.39
C ARG A 118 -8.40 -1.06 6.90
N SER A 119 -8.54 -0.17 7.87
CA SER A 119 -7.41 0.46 8.57
C SER A 119 -6.52 -0.60 9.22
N ASN A 120 -7.12 -1.56 9.93
CA ASN A 120 -6.37 -2.64 10.59
C ASN A 120 -5.63 -3.50 9.58
N GLY A 121 -6.27 -3.88 8.47
CA GLY A 121 -5.63 -4.64 7.40
C GLY A 121 -4.45 -3.90 6.78
N LEU A 122 -4.60 -2.61 6.46
CA LEU A 122 -3.48 -1.83 5.91
C LEU A 122 -2.34 -1.62 6.91
N ASN A 123 -2.66 -1.43 8.19
CA ASN A 123 -1.66 -1.40 9.25
C ASN A 123 -0.91 -2.74 9.36
N ALA A 124 -1.60 -3.87 9.25
CA ALA A 124 -0.95 -5.18 9.24
C ALA A 124 0.00 -5.35 8.04
N VAL A 125 -0.37 -4.83 6.86
CA VAL A 125 0.51 -4.81 5.69
C VAL A 125 1.75 -3.94 5.94
N LEU A 126 1.58 -2.72 6.46
CA LEU A 126 2.70 -1.82 6.77
C LEU A 126 3.60 -2.40 7.88
N GLN A 127 3.02 -3.06 8.88
CA GLN A 127 3.77 -3.76 9.91
C GLN A 127 4.61 -4.88 9.29
N ARG A 128 4.03 -5.69 8.42
CA ARG A 128 4.75 -6.76 7.72
C ARG A 128 5.91 -6.21 6.88
N MET A 129 5.72 -5.06 6.22
CA MET A 129 6.80 -4.39 5.50
C MET A 129 7.96 -4.01 6.43
N ASN A 130 7.66 -3.47 7.61
CA ASN A 130 8.68 -3.13 8.60
C ASN A 130 9.40 -4.36 9.17
N GLU A 131 8.69 -5.48 9.37
CA GLU A 131 9.30 -6.75 9.80
C GLU A 131 10.28 -7.30 8.74
N LEU A 132 9.88 -7.26 7.46
CA LEU A 132 10.73 -7.66 6.34
C LEU A 132 11.94 -6.73 6.19
N ALA A 133 11.78 -5.45 6.52
CA ALA A 133 12.86 -4.46 6.50
C ALA A 133 13.90 -4.65 7.60
N GLY A 134 13.63 -5.53 8.58
CA GLY A 134 14.52 -5.88 9.67
C GLY A 134 14.56 -4.86 10.82
N PRO A 135 14.96 -5.30 12.03
CA PRO A 135 15.38 -4.38 13.09
C PRO A 135 16.66 -3.63 12.68
N LEU A 136 16.89 -2.45 13.26
CA LEU A 136 18.14 -1.69 13.12
C LEU A 136 19.37 -2.53 13.47
#